data_AF-A0A7J4GP41-F1
#
_entry.id   AF-A0A7J4GP41-F1
#
_cell.length_a   1.000
_cell.length_b   1.000
_cell.length_c   1.000
_cell.angle_alpha   90.00
_cell.angle_beta   90.00
_cell.angle_gamma   90.00
#
_symmetry.space_group_name_H-M   'P 1'
#
loop_
_entity.id
_entity.type
_entity.pdbx_description
1 polymer ?
#
loop_
_entity_poly.entity_id
_entity_poly.type
_entity_poly.pdbx_seq_one_letter_code
_entity_poly.pdbx_strand_id
1 'polypeptide(L)' 'MPSWLVQVSLESTDVTALQASLSTEIDSNLEEGKLSFNITEKNPADLRAMWNTRMRGIEASESAINLLKGHNS' A
#
# COMPACT_ATOMS: atom_id res chain seq x y z
N MET A 1 -1.70 14.46 22.31
CA MET A 1 -0.68 13.43 22.60
C MET A 1 0.16 13.24 21.36
N PRO A 2 1.48 13.01 21.45
CA PRO A 2 2.30 12.76 20.28
C PRO A 2 1.85 11.45 19.61
N SER A 3 1.87 11.43 18.28
CA SER A 3 1.60 10.26 17.44
C SER A 3 2.77 10.02 16.50
N TRP A 4 3.01 8.76 16.17
CA TRP A 4 4.01 8.35 15.20
C TRP A 4 3.37 8.26 13.82
N LEU A 5 4.11 8.64 12.79
CA LEU A 5 3.66 8.67 11.40
C LEU A 5 4.68 7.97 10.50
N VAL A 6 4.18 7.13 9.61
CA VAL A 6 4.90 6.66 8.41
C VAL A 6 4.12 7.13 7.20
N GLN A 7 4.82 7.77 6.26
CA GLN A 7 4.28 8.12 4.96
C GLN A 7 4.86 7.16 3.93
N VAL A 8 3.99 6.53 3.15
CA VAL A 8 4.38 5.61 2.09
C VAL A 8 3.99 6.25 0.76
N SER A 9 4.92 6.22 -0.18
CA SER A 9 4.69 6.61 -1.56
C SER A 9 5.30 5.54 -2.47
N LEU A 10 4.51 5.07 -3.42
CA LEU A 10 4.86 4.00 -4.35
C LEU A 10 4.69 4.51 -5.78
N GLU A 11 5.67 4.22 -6.61
CA GLU A 11 5.66 4.47 -8.04
C GLU A 11 5.60 3.13 -8.76
N SER A 12 4.63 2.96 -9.65
CA SER A 12 4.48 1.76 -10.46
C SER A 12 3.67 2.04 -11.72
N THR A 13 3.91 1.28 -12.78
CA THR A 13 3.04 1.28 -13.97
C THR A 13 1.65 0.72 -13.66
N ASP A 14 1.50 -0.02 -12.56
CA ASP A 14 0.28 -0.71 -12.14
C ASP A 14 -0.42 -0.06 -10.97
N VAL A 15 -0.09 1.20 -10.70
CA VAL A 15 -0.53 1.92 -9.50
C VAL A 15 -2.06 1.94 -9.33
N THR A 16 -2.82 2.02 -10.42
CA THR A 16 -4.30 1.97 -10.40
C THR A 16 -4.81 0.58 -10.01
N ALA A 17 -4.17 -0.48 -10.53
CA ALA A 17 -4.52 -1.85 -10.17
C ALA A 17 -4.15 -2.14 -8.71
N LEU A 18 -2.98 -1.68 -8.25
CA LEU A 18 -2.56 -1.76 -6.85
C LEU A 18 -3.54 -1.04 -5.92
N GLN A 19 -3.95 0.19 -6.26
CA GLN A 19 -4.94 0.93 -5.46
C GLN A 19 -6.26 0.16 -5.35
N ALA A 20 -6.76 -0.39 -6.46
CA ALA A 20 -7.99 -1.16 -6.47
C ALA A 20 -7.89 -2.42 -5.57
N SER A 21 -6.78 -3.14 -5.66
CA SER A 21 -6.51 -4.33 -4.81
C SER A 21 -6.41 -4.00 -3.33
N LEU A 22 -5.89 -2.82 -2.97
CA LEU A 22 -5.68 -2.39 -1.59
C LEU A 22 -6.86 -1.59 -1.00
N SER A 23 -7.89 -1.31 -1.79
CA SER A 23 -8.97 -0.35 -1.46
C SER A 23 -9.75 -0.67 -0.18
N THR A 24 -9.82 -1.94 0.22
CA THR A 24 -10.49 -2.37 1.46
C THR A 24 -9.61 -2.28 2.70
N GLU A 25 -8.28 -2.15 2.52
CA GLU A 25 -7.28 -2.21 3.59
C GLU A 25 -6.62 -0.85 3.87
N ILE A 26 -6.51 -0.01 2.84
CA ILE A 26 -5.74 1.22 2.87
C ILE A 26 -6.56 2.35 2.23
N ASP A 27 -6.83 3.38 3.04
CA ASP A 27 -7.25 4.67 2.51
C ASP A 27 -6.02 5.34 1.86
N SER A 28 -6.02 5.40 0.53
CA SER A 28 -4.85 5.77 -0.26
C SER A 28 -5.23 6.78 -1.34
N ASN A 29 -4.33 7.72 -1.58
CA ASN A 29 -4.48 8.73 -2.61
C ASN A 29 -3.64 8.36 -3.84
N LEU A 30 -4.21 8.61 -5.02
CA LEU A 30 -3.56 8.36 -6.31
C LEU A 30 -3.42 9.67 -7.07
N GLU A 31 -2.19 10.15 -7.20
CA GLU A 31 -1.86 11.39 -7.90
C GLU A 31 -0.62 11.18 -8.76
N GLU A 32 -0.65 11.64 -10.02
CA GLU A 32 0.50 11.63 -10.94
C GLU A 32 1.21 10.25 -11.09
N GLY A 33 0.45 9.15 -11.07
CA GLY A 33 1.03 7.81 -11.17
C GLY A 33 1.67 7.30 -9.88
N LYS A 34 1.46 8.00 -8.76
CA LYS A 34 1.94 7.62 -7.42
C LYS A 34 0.79 7.25 -6.51
N LEU A 35 0.91 6.11 -5.84
CA LEU A 35 0.04 5.73 -4.74
C LEU A 35 0.67 6.25 -3.46
N SER A 36 -0.12 6.89 -2.61
CA SER A 36 0.37 7.36 -1.30
C SER A 36 -0.64 7.09 -0.20
N PHE A 37 -0.14 6.82 1.00
CA PHE A 37 -0.97 6.69 2.19
C PHE A 37 -0.14 6.93 3.45
N ASN A 38 -0.84 7.21 4.54
CA ASN A 38 -0.25 7.46 5.85
C ASN A 38 -0.66 6.37 6.84
N ILE A 39 0.27 5.97 7.69
CA ILE A 39 -0.01 5.12 8.86
C ILE A 39 0.30 5.95 10.09
N THR A 40 -0.69 6.18 10.95
CA THR A 40 -0.54 6.98 12.17
C THR A 40 -0.93 6.14 13.37
N GLU A 41 -0.04 6.02 14.35
CA GLU A 41 -0.29 5.24 15.57
C GLU A 41 0.23 5.95 16.81
N LYS A 42 -0.38 5.65 17.97
CA LYS A 42 -0.01 6.30 19.24
C LYS A 42 1.32 5.81 19.80
N ASN A 43 1.71 4.58 19.49
CA ASN A 43 2.97 4.01 19.93
C ASN A 43 3.73 3.39 18.73
N PRO A 44 5.06 3.29 18.81
CA PRO A 44 5.88 2.85 17.69
C PRO A 44 5.77 1.35 17.41
N ALA A 45 5.39 0.53 18.40
CA ALA A 45 5.22 -0.91 18.20
C ALA A 45 4.02 -1.21 17.30
N ASP A 46 2.90 -0.53 17.55
CA ASP A 46 1.70 -0.60 16.73
C ASP A 46 1.96 -0.02 15.35
N LEU A 47 2.67 1.12 15.26
CA LEU A 47 3.08 1.68 13.96
C LEU A 47 3.84 0.65 13.12
N ARG A 48 4.81 -0.04 13.72
CA ARG A 48 5.59 -1.08 13.05
C ARG A 48 4.73 -2.27 12.65
N ALA A 49 3.82 -2.70 13.52
CA ALA A 49 2.90 -3.79 13.21
C ALA A 49 2.00 -3.42 12.02
N MET A 50 1.44 -2.22 12.03
CA MET A 50 0.57 -1.70 10.98
C MET A 50 1.32 -1.54 9.67
N TRP A 51 2.54 -0.97 9.69
CA TRP A 51 3.43 -0.88 8.53
C TRP A 51 3.71 -2.25 7.91
N ASN A 52 4.11 -3.24 8.71
CA ASN A 52 4.37 -4.60 8.22
C ASN A 52 3.13 -5.21 7.54
N THR A 53 1.94 -4.99 8.09
CA THR A 53 0.70 -5.50 7.49
C THR A 53 0.46 -4.87 6.11
N ARG A 54 0.62 -3.55 5.97
CA ARG A 54 0.40 -2.87 4.68
C ARG A 54 1.42 -3.29 3.64
N MET A 55 2.70 -3.42 4.03
CA MET A 55 3.74 -3.88 3.12
C MET A 55 3.45 -5.28 2.57
N ARG A 56 3.00 -6.21 3.42
CA ARG A 56 2.61 -7.55 2.95
C ARG A 56 1.39 -7.52 2.02
N GLY A 57 0.42 -6.65 2.28
CA GLY A 57 -0.72 -6.43 1.39
C GLY A 57 -0.29 -5.92 0.01
N ILE A 58 0.67 -5.01 -0.03
CA ILE A 58 1.26 -4.48 -1.27
C ILE A 58 1.97 -5.60 -2.05
N GLU A 59 2.84 -6.37 -1.41
CA GLU A 59 3.57 -7.49 -2.03
C GLU A 59 2.60 -8.55 -2.60
N ALA A 60 1.55 -8.89 -1.85
CA ALA A 60 0.52 -9.83 -2.30
C ALA A 60 -0.27 -9.30 -3.51
N SER A 61 -0.62 -8.01 -3.49
CA SER A 61 -1.34 -7.35 -4.59
C SER A 61 -0.48 -7.28 -5.86
N GLU A 62 0.80 -6.93 -5.73
CA GLU A 62 1.76 -6.92 -6.84
C GLU A 62 1.91 -8.32 -7.45
N SER A 63 2.06 -9.35 -6.62
CA SER A 63 2.13 -10.74 -7.07
C SER A 63 0.89 -11.15 -7.86
N ALA A 64 -0.31 -10.83 -7.35
CA ALA A 64 -1.57 -11.13 -8.03
C ALA A 64 -1.68 -10.41 -9.40
N ILE A 65 -1.31 -9.13 -9.46
CA ILE A 65 -1.32 -8.35 -10.70
C ILE A 65 -0.38 -8.97 -11.74
N ASN A 66 0.85 -9.33 -11.33
CA ASN A 66 1.84 -9.93 -12.21
C ASN A 66 1.37 -11.29 -12.76
N LEU A 67 0.74 -12.13 -11.92
CA LEU A 67 0.16 -13.40 -12.35
C LEU A 67 -0.95 -13.21 -13.39
N LEU A 68 -1.85 -12.25 -13.17
CA LEU A 68 -2.94 -11.95 -14.11
C LEU A 68 -2.42 -11.41 -15.44
N LYS A 69 -1.36 -10.60 -15.42
CA LYS A 69 -0.70 -10.12 -16.65
C LYS A 69 -0.05 -11.26 -17.44
N GLY A 70 0.63 -12.17 -16.75
CA GLY A 70 1.26 -13.35 -17.38
C GLY A 70 0.25 -14.35 -17.93
N HIS A 71 -0.97 -14.40 -17.40
CA HIS A 71 -2.05 -15.26 -17.91
C HIS A 71 -2.69 -14.74 -19.21
N ASN A 72 -2.49 -13.46 -19.53
CA ASN A 72 -3.02 -12.79 -20.72
C ASN A 72 -1.99 -12.68 -21.86
N SER A 73 -0.85 -13.40 -21.77
CA SER A 73 0.25 -13.39 -22.74
C SER A 73 0.36 -14.71 -23.51
#